data_AF-K2NWU1-F1
#
_entry.id   AF-K2NWU1-F1
#
_cell.length_a   1.000
_cell.length_b   1.000
_cell.length_c   1.000
_cell.angle_alpha   90.00
_cell.angle_beta   90.00
_cell.angle_gamma   90.00
#
_symmetry.space_group_name_H-M   'P 1'
#
loop_
_entity.id
_entity.type
_entity.pdbx_description
1 polymer ?
#
loop_
_entity_poly.entity_id
_entity_poly.type
_entity_poly.pdbx_seq_one_letter_code
_entity_poly.pdbx_strand_id
1 'polypeptide(L)'
;YAALADEEVDNAIKTLLTVLNGVGSAVGRLMMSYFEVWSQKRKAEDRVSIVVSVYLSDVFVILSLILFLVVPKAALPLPYVLTALGNGFSAASIVLVSRTVFAKDPAKHYNFIFLALVSSTIFLNRLLYGEWYTREAEKQGGNVCLGRNCVMMPLIFLIVLSFTAFLSAAYFDWHYRRFIRVVLEDRRRLKERAGEGLLAVETPPLVAAERQQG
;
A
#
# COMPACT_ATOMS: atom_id res chain seq x y z
N TYR A 1 -15.69 -15.22 -7.84
CA TYR A 1 -16.73 -15.71 -6.90
C TYR A 1 -17.60 -16.77 -7.58
N ALA A 2 -18.34 -16.47 -8.64
CA ALA A 2 -19.22 -17.42 -9.33
C ALA A 2 -18.52 -18.76 -9.70
N ALA A 3 -17.38 -18.68 -10.40
CA ALA A 3 -16.60 -19.88 -10.76
C ALA A 3 -16.12 -20.71 -9.55
N LEU A 4 -15.90 -20.07 -8.39
CA LEU A 4 -15.51 -20.77 -7.15
C LEU A 4 -16.71 -21.34 -6.39
N ALA A 5 -17.85 -20.66 -6.46
CA ALA A 5 -19.11 -21.11 -5.91
C ALA A 5 -19.70 -22.28 -6.71
N ASP A 6 -19.23 -22.48 -7.95
CA ASP A 6 -19.62 -23.58 -8.85
C ASP A 6 -21.12 -23.56 -9.22
N GLU A 7 -21.75 -22.40 -9.01
CA GLU A 7 -23.15 -22.13 -9.28
C GLU A 7 -23.29 -20.73 -9.86
N GLU A 8 -24.33 -20.53 -10.68
CA GLU A 8 -24.70 -19.19 -11.10
C GLU A 8 -25.14 -18.37 -9.88
N VAL A 9 -24.49 -17.22 -9.71
CA VAL A 9 -24.71 -16.38 -8.53
C VAL A 9 -26.04 -15.66 -8.68
N ASP A 10 -26.96 -15.95 -7.77
CA ASP A 10 -28.27 -15.29 -7.69
C ASP A 10 -28.13 -13.76 -7.48
N ASN A 11 -29.15 -13.01 -7.90
CA ASN A 11 -29.14 -11.55 -7.85
C ASN A 11 -29.01 -11.01 -6.42
N ALA A 12 -29.56 -11.71 -5.44
CA ALA A 12 -29.40 -11.38 -4.01
C ALA A 12 -27.92 -11.45 -3.58
N ILE A 13 -27.19 -12.50 -3.99
CA ILE A 13 -25.77 -12.67 -3.66
C ILE A 13 -24.91 -11.64 -4.41
N LYS A 14 -25.22 -11.32 -5.67
CA LYS A 14 -24.52 -10.24 -6.42
C LYS A 14 -24.66 -8.88 -5.71
N THR A 15 -25.87 -8.59 -5.23
CA THR A 15 -26.15 -7.36 -4.47
C THR A 15 -25.37 -7.35 -3.16
N LEU A 16 -25.40 -8.46 -2.42
CA LEU A 16 -24.64 -8.63 -1.18
C LEU A 16 -23.14 -8.41 -1.40
N LEU A 17 -22.54 -9.03 -2.42
CA LEU A 17 -21.13 -8.83 -2.76
C LEU A 17 -20.81 -7.37 -3.06
N THR A 18 -21.68 -6.68 -3.80
CA THR A 18 -21.47 -5.25 -4.11
C THR A 18 -21.48 -4.41 -2.84
N VAL A 19 -22.43 -4.65 -1.93
CA VAL A 19 -22.52 -3.96 -0.63
C VAL A 19 -21.28 -4.28 0.23
N LEU A 20 -20.89 -5.55 0.32
CA LEU A 20 -19.71 -5.96 1.08
C LEU A 20 -18.42 -5.33 0.55
N ASN A 21 -18.30 -5.19 -0.78
CA ASN A 21 -17.16 -4.50 -1.39
C ASN A 21 -17.14 -3.02 -1.02
N GLY A 22 -18.29 -2.33 -1.13
CA GLY A 22 -18.41 -0.92 -0.75
C GLY A 22 -18.09 -0.67 0.72
N VAL A 23 -18.72 -1.44 1.61
CA VAL A 23 -18.51 -1.33 3.07
C VAL A 23 -17.08 -1.72 3.45
N GLY A 24 -16.57 -2.84 2.93
CA GLY A 24 -15.19 -3.28 3.19
C GLY A 24 -14.17 -2.23 2.75
N SER A 25 -14.34 -1.65 1.55
CA SER A 25 -13.47 -0.58 1.08
C SER A 25 -13.54 0.68 1.95
N ALA A 26 -14.73 1.08 2.39
CA ALA A 26 -14.90 2.22 3.30
C ALA A 26 -14.22 1.98 4.65
N VAL A 27 -14.41 0.81 5.25
CA VAL A 27 -13.76 0.42 6.51
C VAL A 27 -12.24 0.38 6.35
N GLY A 28 -11.72 -0.16 5.25
CA GLY A 28 -10.29 -0.19 4.96
C GLY A 28 -9.67 1.21 4.89
N ARG A 29 -10.38 2.18 4.30
CA ARG A 29 -9.96 3.59 4.27
C ARG A 29 -9.93 4.20 5.68
N LEU A 30 -10.96 3.97 6.49
CA LEU A 30 -11.02 4.45 7.88
C LEU A 30 -9.90 3.86 8.73
N MET A 31 -9.59 2.57 8.55
CA MET A 31 -8.46 1.92 9.22
C MET A 31 -7.13 2.59 8.84
N MET A 32 -6.94 2.96 7.57
CA MET A 32 -5.76 3.70 7.15
C MET A 32 -5.69 5.11 7.76
N SER A 33 -6.82 5.84 7.79
CA SER A 33 -6.87 7.15 8.45
C SER A 33 -6.57 7.06 9.95
N TYR A 34 -7.06 6.03 10.63
CA TYR A 34 -6.71 5.78 12.02
C TYR A 34 -5.21 5.48 12.18
N PHE A 35 -4.64 4.66 11.30
CA PHE A 35 -3.20 4.35 11.29
C PHE A 35 -2.34 5.60 11.05
N GLU A 36 -2.78 6.50 10.18
CA GLU A 36 -2.12 7.81 9.95
C GLU A 36 -2.12 8.65 11.24
N VAL A 37 -3.27 8.83 11.88
CA VAL A 37 -3.37 9.61 13.12
C VAL A 37 -2.51 9.00 14.23
N TRP A 38 -2.52 7.67 14.35
CA TRP A 38 -1.71 6.95 15.33
C TRP A 38 -0.20 7.11 15.07
N SER A 39 0.24 7.00 13.81
CA SER A 39 1.65 7.14 13.44
C SER A 39 2.18 8.59 13.56
N GLN A 40 1.35 9.59 13.27
CA GLN A 40 1.74 11.01 13.32
C GLN A 40 1.86 11.58 14.74
N LYS A 41 1.21 10.97 15.74
CA LYS A 41 1.33 11.38 17.16
C LYS A 41 2.72 11.16 17.76
N ARG A 42 3.61 10.42 17.09
CA ARG A 42 4.99 10.17 17.55
C ARG A 42 5.93 11.34 17.20
N LYS A 43 6.98 11.51 18.01
CA LYS A 43 8.06 12.48 17.78
C LYS A 43 8.64 12.28 16.37
N ALA A 44 8.99 13.38 15.68
CA ALA A 44 9.43 13.37 14.28
C ALA A 44 10.58 12.40 13.98
N GLU A 45 11.40 12.10 14.98
CA GLU A 45 12.56 11.21 14.89
C GLU A 45 12.20 9.72 14.96
N ASP A 46 10.99 9.40 15.44
CA ASP A 46 10.51 8.03 15.69
C ASP A 46 9.17 7.76 14.97
N ARG A 47 8.86 8.59 13.95
CA ARG A 47 7.67 8.42 13.12
C ARG A 47 7.85 7.18 12.25
N VAL A 48 6.91 6.25 12.39
CA VAL A 48 6.81 5.10 11.48
C VAL A 48 6.59 5.63 10.07
N SER A 49 7.45 5.19 9.14
CA SER A 49 7.33 5.52 7.71
C SER A 49 5.93 5.19 7.24
N ILE A 50 5.24 6.14 6.59
CA ILE A 50 3.89 5.90 6.07
C ILE A 50 3.88 4.80 4.99
N VAL A 51 5.04 4.52 4.39
CA VAL A 51 5.27 3.39 3.47
C VAL A 51 4.94 2.05 4.13
N VAL A 52 5.01 1.95 5.47
CA VAL A 52 4.63 0.73 6.20
C VAL A 52 3.17 0.34 5.99
N SER A 53 2.31 1.33 5.72
CA SER A 53 0.90 1.06 5.46
C SER A 53 0.72 0.23 4.18
N VAL A 54 1.59 0.39 3.19
CA VAL A 54 1.56 -0.40 1.95
C VAL A 54 1.75 -1.90 2.26
N TYR A 55 2.62 -2.27 3.21
CA TYR A 55 2.76 -3.68 3.63
C TYR A 55 1.47 -4.23 4.22
N LEU A 56 0.80 -3.46 5.08
CA LEU A 56 -0.42 -3.93 5.71
C LEU A 56 -1.48 -4.22 4.65
N SER A 57 -1.58 -3.36 3.63
CA SER A 57 -2.44 -3.60 2.48
C SER A 57 -2.07 -4.88 1.72
N ASP A 58 -0.80 -5.05 1.38
CA ASP A 58 -0.33 -6.23 0.65
C ASP A 58 -0.56 -7.52 1.43
N VAL A 59 -0.35 -7.51 2.75
CA VAL A 59 -0.63 -8.67 3.62
C VAL A 59 -2.12 -9.02 3.59
N PHE A 60 -3.03 -8.04 3.66
CA PHE A 60 -4.46 -8.31 3.57
C PHE A 60 -4.85 -8.95 2.23
N VAL A 61 -4.26 -8.48 1.12
CA VAL A 61 -4.52 -9.01 -0.22
C VAL A 61 -3.91 -10.40 -0.42
N ILE A 62 -2.67 -10.63 0.03
CA ILE A 62 -2.04 -11.96 -0.05
C ILE A 62 -2.83 -12.96 0.80
N LEU A 63 -3.22 -12.57 2.01
CA LEU A 63 -4.02 -13.42 2.88
C LEU A 63 -5.37 -13.75 2.25
N SER A 64 -6.05 -12.77 1.64
CA SER A 64 -7.33 -13.03 0.97
C SER A 64 -7.19 -13.95 -0.24
N LEU A 65 -6.13 -13.81 -1.04
CA LEU A 65 -5.84 -14.69 -2.17
C LEU A 65 -5.52 -16.12 -1.72
N ILE A 66 -4.76 -16.29 -0.64
CA ILE A 66 -4.50 -17.60 -0.03
C ILE A 66 -5.81 -18.21 0.47
N LEU A 67 -6.66 -17.43 1.15
CA LEU A 67 -7.96 -17.90 1.60
C LEU A 67 -8.86 -18.29 0.42
N PHE A 68 -8.85 -17.58 -0.70
CA PHE A 68 -9.56 -18.00 -1.91
C PHE A 68 -9.10 -19.37 -2.43
N LEU A 69 -7.85 -19.75 -2.19
CA LEU A 69 -7.35 -21.09 -2.50
C LEU A 69 -7.73 -22.10 -1.41
N VAL A 70 -7.66 -21.78 -0.13
CA VAL A 70 -7.82 -22.81 0.93
C VAL A 70 -9.29 -23.05 1.28
N VAL A 71 -10.14 -22.03 1.18
CA VAL A 71 -11.48 -22.02 1.79
C VAL A 71 -12.53 -22.71 0.89
N PRO A 72 -13.43 -23.53 1.47
CA PRO A 72 -14.54 -24.15 0.74
C PRO A 72 -15.64 -23.14 0.37
N LYS A 73 -16.51 -23.52 -0.59
CA LYS A 73 -17.56 -22.67 -1.19
C LYS A 73 -18.37 -21.84 -0.19
N ALA A 74 -18.73 -22.43 0.96
CA ALA A 74 -19.57 -21.80 1.98
C ALA A 74 -18.93 -20.57 2.67
N ALA A 75 -17.61 -20.46 2.66
CA ALA A 75 -16.89 -19.37 3.33
C ALA A 75 -16.20 -18.40 2.36
N LEU A 76 -16.53 -18.44 1.05
CA LEU A 76 -16.07 -17.48 0.03
C LEU A 76 -16.36 -15.99 0.32
N PRO A 77 -17.41 -15.60 1.08
CA PRO A 77 -17.61 -14.19 1.44
C PRO A 77 -16.48 -13.62 2.30
N LEU A 78 -15.81 -14.44 3.12
CA LEU A 78 -14.73 -14.00 4.01
C LEU A 78 -13.51 -13.45 3.25
N PRO A 79 -12.87 -14.19 2.32
CA PRO A 79 -11.78 -13.65 1.52
C PRO A 79 -12.22 -12.46 0.66
N TYR A 80 -13.49 -12.43 0.23
CA TYR A 80 -14.02 -11.30 -0.52
C TYR A 80 -14.02 -10.00 0.30
N VAL A 81 -14.47 -10.05 1.56
CA VAL A 81 -14.42 -8.90 2.48
C VAL A 81 -12.99 -8.48 2.79
N LEU A 82 -12.07 -9.44 2.99
CA LEU A 82 -10.66 -9.14 3.22
C LEU A 82 -10.01 -8.43 2.02
N THR A 83 -10.31 -8.87 0.80
CA THR A 83 -9.86 -8.17 -0.41
C THR A 83 -10.43 -6.74 -0.48
N ALA A 84 -11.71 -6.56 -0.16
CA ALA A 84 -12.34 -5.23 -0.16
C ALA A 84 -11.68 -4.29 0.86
N LEU A 85 -11.41 -4.79 2.08
CA LEU A 85 -10.68 -4.07 3.13
C LEU A 85 -9.26 -3.69 2.67
N GLY A 86 -8.50 -4.67 2.17
CA GLY A 86 -7.14 -4.46 1.68
C GLY A 86 -7.09 -3.44 0.55
N ASN A 87 -8.03 -3.48 -0.39
CA ASN A 87 -8.14 -2.51 -1.49
C ASN A 87 -8.48 -1.09 -1.01
N GLY A 88 -9.43 -0.96 -0.07
CA GLY A 88 -9.76 0.32 0.55
C GLY A 88 -8.55 0.95 1.27
N PHE A 89 -7.82 0.12 2.02
CA PHE A 89 -6.60 0.50 2.71
C PHE A 89 -5.48 0.91 1.73
N SER A 90 -5.31 0.15 0.63
CA SER A 90 -4.35 0.44 -0.43
C SER A 90 -4.61 1.81 -1.06
N ALA A 91 -5.87 2.06 -1.44
CA ALA A 91 -6.28 3.30 -2.09
C ALA A 91 -5.97 4.53 -1.23
N ALA A 92 -6.24 4.46 0.08
CA ALA A 92 -5.88 5.52 1.02
C ALA A 92 -4.35 5.66 1.18
N SER A 93 -3.63 4.53 1.26
CA SER A 93 -2.17 4.50 1.38
C SER A 93 -1.47 5.16 0.21
N ILE A 94 -1.88 4.87 -1.03
CA ILE A 94 -1.25 5.42 -2.24
C ILE A 94 -1.32 6.95 -2.27
N VAL A 95 -2.45 7.54 -1.86
CA VAL A 95 -2.62 9.00 -1.80
C VAL A 95 -1.64 9.62 -0.80
N LEU A 96 -1.51 9.02 0.38
CA LEU A 96 -0.66 9.50 1.46
C LEU A 96 0.84 9.32 1.15
N VAL A 97 1.23 8.16 0.61
CA VAL A 97 2.60 7.89 0.19
C VAL A 97 3.01 8.86 -0.93
N SER A 98 2.14 9.10 -1.92
CA SER A 98 2.45 10.04 -3.01
C SER A 98 2.71 11.46 -2.49
N ARG A 99 1.93 11.92 -1.50
CA ARG A 99 2.09 13.26 -0.90
C ARG A 99 3.30 13.37 0.02
N THR A 100 3.73 12.28 0.64
CA THR A 100 4.86 12.28 1.59
C THR A 100 6.20 12.05 0.92
N VAL A 101 6.24 11.26 -0.15
CA VAL A 101 7.48 10.97 -0.90
C VAL A 101 7.81 12.10 -1.88
N PHE A 102 6.83 12.64 -2.59
CA PHE A 102 7.05 13.66 -3.62
C PHE A 102 6.78 15.07 -3.08
N ALA A 103 7.84 15.80 -2.74
CA ALA A 103 7.73 17.21 -2.31
C ALA A 103 7.32 18.16 -3.44
N LYS A 104 7.59 17.80 -4.70
CA LYS A 104 7.27 18.59 -5.89
C LYS A 104 6.25 17.86 -6.76
N ASP A 105 5.19 18.57 -7.13
CA ASP A 105 4.12 18.07 -8.02
C ASP A 105 3.58 16.67 -7.65
N PRO A 106 3.06 16.46 -6.42
CA PRO A 106 2.55 15.15 -5.99
C PRO A 106 1.39 14.67 -6.88
N ALA A 107 0.60 15.59 -7.45
CA ALA A 107 -0.51 15.26 -8.33
C ALA A 107 -0.07 14.57 -9.64
N LYS A 108 1.07 14.98 -10.23
CA LYS A 108 1.58 14.37 -11.47
C LYS A 108 2.03 12.93 -11.21
N HIS A 109 2.77 12.71 -10.12
CA HIS A 109 3.25 11.39 -9.72
C HIS A 109 2.08 10.46 -9.35
N TYR A 110 1.06 10.98 -8.65
CA TYR A 110 -0.15 10.24 -8.36
C TYR A 110 -0.88 9.77 -9.64
N ASN A 111 -1.04 10.65 -10.62
CA ASN A 111 -1.65 10.30 -11.91
C ASN A 111 -0.83 9.24 -12.65
N PHE A 112 0.50 9.31 -12.59
CA PHE A 112 1.38 8.30 -13.19
C PHE A 112 1.20 6.91 -12.55
N ILE A 113 1.09 6.84 -11.22
CA ILE A 113 0.76 5.59 -10.50
C ILE A 113 -0.61 5.08 -10.94
N PHE A 114 -1.59 5.98 -11.10
CA PHE A 114 -2.93 5.60 -11.54
C PHE A 114 -2.96 5.01 -12.96
N LEU A 115 -2.13 5.50 -13.87
CA LEU A 115 -1.97 4.92 -15.20
C LEU A 115 -1.46 3.47 -15.14
N ALA A 116 -0.48 3.20 -14.25
CA ALA A 116 0.02 1.84 -14.03
C ALA A 116 -1.06 0.92 -13.44
N LEU A 117 -1.93 1.45 -12.56
CA LEU A 117 -3.07 0.69 -12.02
C LEU A 117 -4.07 0.33 -13.12
N VAL A 118 -4.41 1.28 -14.00
CA VAL A 118 -5.33 1.05 -15.11
C VAL A 118 -4.75 0.02 -16.09
N SER A 119 -3.48 0.15 -16.47
CA SER A 119 -2.84 -0.82 -17.38
C SER A 119 -2.79 -2.23 -16.77
N SER A 120 -2.45 -2.34 -15.48
CA SER A 120 -2.48 -3.60 -14.73
C SER A 120 -3.89 -4.21 -14.70
N THR A 121 -4.92 -3.40 -14.46
CA THR A 121 -6.32 -3.86 -14.43
C THR A 121 -6.75 -4.41 -15.79
N ILE A 122 -6.39 -3.74 -16.89
CA ILE A 122 -6.68 -4.22 -18.25
C ILE A 122 -5.96 -5.55 -18.49
N PHE A 123 -4.67 -5.62 -18.18
CA PHE A 123 -3.87 -6.82 -18.39
C PHE A 123 -4.38 -8.02 -17.56
N LEU A 124 -4.59 -7.83 -16.26
CA LEU A 124 -4.96 -8.91 -15.34
C LEU A 124 -6.43 -9.34 -15.51
N ASN A 125 -7.36 -8.41 -15.69
CA ASN A 125 -8.77 -8.77 -15.79
C ASN A 125 -9.16 -9.20 -17.20
N ARG A 126 -8.71 -8.48 -18.24
CA ARG A 126 -9.14 -8.77 -19.61
C ARG A 126 -8.30 -9.84 -20.28
N LEU A 127 -6.97 -9.70 -20.24
CA LEU A 127 -6.09 -10.66 -20.91
C LEU A 127 -5.93 -11.92 -20.07
N LEU A 128 -5.43 -11.80 -18.84
CA LEU A 128 -5.14 -12.97 -18.02
C LEU A 128 -6.41 -13.72 -17.59
N TYR A 129 -7.34 -13.06 -16.89
CA TYR A 129 -8.55 -13.74 -16.41
C TYR A 129 -9.53 -14.01 -17.55
N GLY A 130 -9.80 -13.02 -18.40
CA GLY A 130 -10.77 -13.14 -19.50
C GLY A 130 -10.40 -14.21 -20.52
N GLU A 131 -9.20 -14.18 -21.10
CA GLU A 131 -8.82 -15.17 -22.11
C GLU A 131 -8.68 -16.58 -21.52
N TRP A 132 -8.13 -16.69 -20.30
CA TRP A 132 -8.02 -17.98 -19.63
C TRP A 132 -9.39 -18.59 -19.33
N TYR A 133 -10.32 -17.78 -18.82
CA TYR A 133 -11.67 -18.21 -18.52
C TYR A 133 -12.41 -18.66 -19.77
N THR A 134 -12.33 -17.89 -20.87
CA THR A 134 -12.97 -18.26 -22.15
C THR A 134 -12.39 -19.56 -22.71
N ARG A 135 -11.05 -19.71 -22.69
CA ARG A 135 -10.38 -20.93 -23.16
C ARG A 135 -10.81 -22.16 -22.37
N GLU A 136 -10.99 -22.04 -21.06
CA GLU A 136 -11.39 -23.17 -20.22
C GLU A 136 -12.91 -23.45 -20.31
N ALA A 137 -13.74 -22.42 -20.52
CA ALA A 137 -15.16 -22.57 -20.82
C ALA A 137 -15.39 -23.32 -22.15
N GLU A 138 -14.64 -22.96 -23.20
CA GLU A 138 -14.70 -23.63 -24.50
C GLU A 138 -14.35 -25.12 -24.41
N LYS A 139 -13.35 -25.49 -23.59
CA LYS A 139 -13.01 -26.91 -23.33
C LYS A 139 -14.13 -27.67 -22.64
N GLN A 140 -14.92 -27.01 -21.80
CA GLN A 140 -16.08 -27.59 -21.13
C GLN A 140 -17.33 -27.60 -22.03
N GLY A 141 -17.24 -27.08 -23.26
CA GLY A 141 -18.34 -27.05 -24.23
C GLY A 141 -19.43 -26.03 -23.91
N GLY A 142 -19.14 -25.04 -23.07
CA GLY A 142 -20.10 -24.03 -22.63
C GLY A 142 -19.55 -22.60 -22.65
N ASN A 143 -20.43 -21.61 -22.45
CA ASN A 143 -20.06 -20.20 -22.31
C ASN A 143 -19.62 -19.81 -20.88
N VAL A 144 -19.70 -20.76 -19.93
CA VAL A 144 -19.37 -20.55 -18.53
C VAL A 144 -18.41 -21.65 -18.05
N CYS A 145 -17.37 -21.25 -17.34
CA CYS A 145 -16.42 -22.16 -16.71
C CYS A 145 -16.73 -22.20 -15.21
N LEU A 146 -17.25 -23.33 -14.76
CA LEU A 146 -17.54 -23.58 -13.35
C LEU A 146 -16.47 -24.51 -12.78
N GLY A 147 -16.10 -24.24 -11.53
CA GLY A 147 -15.10 -25.00 -10.82
C GLY A 147 -13.80 -24.25 -10.59
N ARG A 148 -13.06 -24.77 -9.62
CA ARG A 148 -11.83 -24.17 -9.10
C ARG A 148 -10.71 -24.07 -10.14
N ASN A 149 -10.68 -24.99 -11.09
CA ASN A 149 -9.66 -25.04 -12.16
C ASN A 149 -9.71 -23.81 -13.07
N CYS A 150 -10.89 -23.21 -13.26
CA CYS A 150 -11.09 -22.03 -14.10
C CYS A 150 -10.39 -20.77 -13.54
N VAL A 151 -10.16 -20.71 -12.23
CA VAL A 151 -9.63 -19.52 -11.55
C VAL A 151 -8.30 -19.75 -10.85
N MET A 152 -7.86 -21.00 -10.73
CA MET A 152 -6.64 -21.37 -10.01
C MET A 152 -5.39 -20.72 -10.62
N MET A 153 -5.26 -20.75 -11.95
CA MET A 153 -4.10 -20.15 -12.63
C MET A 153 -4.04 -18.62 -12.46
N PRO A 154 -5.11 -17.85 -12.72
CA PRO A 154 -5.13 -16.42 -12.41
C PRO A 154 -4.87 -16.10 -10.93
N LEU A 155 -5.42 -16.88 -9.99
CA LEU A 155 -5.20 -16.66 -8.56
C LEU A 155 -3.74 -16.90 -8.16
N ILE A 156 -3.11 -17.96 -8.65
CA ILE A 156 -1.68 -18.23 -8.38
C ILE A 156 -0.81 -17.12 -8.97
N PHE A 157 -1.11 -16.67 -10.19
CA PHE A 157 -0.38 -15.57 -10.82
C PHE A 157 -0.50 -14.28 -10.01
N LEU A 158 -1.70 -13.95 -9.53
CA LEU A 158 -1.94 -12.80 -8.65
C LEU A 158 -1.20 -12.93 -7.32
N ILE A 159 -1.13 -14.13 -6.73
CA ILE A 159 -0.34 -14.37 -5.50
C ILE A 159 1.13 -14.07 -5.75
N VAL A 160 1.72 -14.61 -6.81
CA VAL A 160 3.12 -14.36 -7.17
C VAL A 160 3.36 -12.86 -7.39
N LEU A 161 2.46 -12.20 -8.13
CA LEU A 161 2.55 -10.77 -8.37
C LEU A 161 2.46 -9.95 -7.07
N SER A 162 1.52 -10.28 -6.18
CA SER A 162 1.39 -9.65 -4.87
C SER A 162 2.62 -9.87 -3.99
N PHE A 163 3.23 -11.06 -4.01
CA PHE A 163 4.49 -11.30 -3.31
C PHE A 163 5.64 -10.46 -3.89
N THR A 164 5.74 -10.35 -5.22
CA THR A 164 6.76 -9.47 -5.82
C THR A 164 6.52 -8.01 -5.47
N ALA A 165 5.26 -7.55 -5.45
CA ALA A 165 4.91 -6.20 -5.02
C ALA A 165 5.30 -5.95 -3.55
N PHE A 166 5.03 -6.90 -2.67
CA PHE A 166 5.43 -6.85 -1.27
C PHE A 166 6.96 -6.74 -1.11
N LEU A 167 7.73 -7.52 -1.87
CA LEU A 167 9.19 -7.46 -1.86
C LEU A 167 9.73 -6.15 -2.44
N SER A 168 9.14 -5.64 -3.51
CA SER A 168 9.51 -4.33 -4.06
C SER A 168 9.20 -3.20 -3.09
N ALA A 169 8.06 -3.26 -2.40
CA ALA A 169 7.73 -2.35 -1.31
C ALA A 169 8.75 -2.50 -0.16
N ALA A 170 9.14 -3.72 0.21
CA ALA A 170 10.15 -4.03 1.24
C ALA A 170 11.48 -3.34 0.94
N TYR A 171 11.93 -3.50 -0.30
CA TYR A 171 13.13 -2.86 -0.81
C TYR A 171 13.03 -1.33 -0.78
N PHE A 172 11.90 -0.76 -1.24
CA PHE A 172 11.69 0.69 -1.27
C PHE A 172 11.68 1.31 0.12
N ASP A 173 10.97 0.76 1.10
CA ASP A 173 10.97 1.28 2.47
C ASP A 173 12.35 1.16 3.12
N TRP A 174 13.06 0.04 2.90
CA TRP A 174 14.41 -0.10 3.43
C TRP A 174 15.34 1.00 2.90
N HIS A 175 15.29 1.25 1.59
CA HIS A 175 16.05 2.32 0.95
C HIS A 175 15.61 3.70 1.45
N TYR A 176 14.30 3.94 1.54
CA TYR A 176 13.70 5.20 2.00
C TYR A 176 14.07 5.50 3.46
N ARG A 177 14.01 4.52 4.36
CA ARG A 177 14.43 4.68 5.76
C ARG A 177 15.92 4.94 5.89
N ARG A 178 16.75 4.31 5.05
CA ARG A 178 18.18 4.60 4.99
C ARG A 178 18.41 6.05 4.58
N PHE A 179 17.73 6.53 3.54
CA PHE A 179 17.81 7.90 3.09
C PHE A 179 17.35 8.89 4.17
N ILE A 180 16.19 8.66 4.80
CA ILE A 180 15.68 9.53 5.88
C ILE A 180 16.66 9.62 7.04
N ARG A 181 17.28 8.51 7.47
CA ARG A 181 18.25 8.54 8.57
C ARG A 181 19.43 9.47 8.26
N VAL A 182 20.00 9.35 7.06
CA VAL A 182 21.09 10.23 6.61
C VAL A 182 20.65 11.70 6.60
N VAL A 183 19.49 12.01 6.03
CA VAL A 183 18.97 13.38 5.96
C VAL A 183 18.66 13.95 7.35
N LEU A 184 18.16 13.14 8.29
CA LEU A 184 17.91 13.56 9.67
C LEU A 184 19.21 13.86 10.41
N GLU A 185 20.25 13.05 10.22
CA GLU A 185 21.59 13.30 10.78
C GLU A 185 22.18 14.61 10.23
N ASP A 186 22.09 14.84 8.93
CA ASP A 186 22.57 16.09 8.32
C ASP A 186 21.81 17.31 8.86
N ARG A 187 20.48 17.21 9.03
CA ARG A 187 19.69 18.28 9.65
C ARG A 187 20.06 18.54 11.11
N ARG A 188 20.38 17.50 11.89
CA ARG A 188 20.86 17.65 13.27
C ARG A 188 22.19 18.40 13.30
N ARG A 189 23.15 17.99 12.45
CA ARG A 189 24.46 18.66 12.31
C ARG A 189 24.33 20.12 11.90
N LEU A 190 23.42 20.44 10.97
CA LEU A 190 23.16 21.82 10.56
C LEU A 190 22.57 22.67 11.69
N LYS A 191 21.68 22.10 12.52
CA LYS A 191 21.14 22.80 13.70
C LYS A 191 22.21 23.04 14.76
N GLU A 192 23.09 22.07 15.01
CA GLU A 192 24.22 22.21 15.94
C GLU A 192 25.16 23.33 15.48
N ARG A 193 25.58 23.33 14.21
CA ARG A 193 26.41 24.41 13.63
C ARG A 193 25.74 25.77 13.66
N ALA A 194 24.43 25.84 13.41
CA ALA A 194 23.67 27.09 13.51
C ALA A 194 23.61 27.60 14.96
N GLY A 195 23.49 26.70 15.95
CA GLY A 195 23.53 27.05 17.37
C GLY A 195 24.92 27.52 17.82
N GLU A 196 25.98 26.83 17.41
CA GLU A 196 27.38 27.25 17.66
C GLU A 196 27.69 28.60 17.00
N GLY A 197 27.21 28.82 15.77
CA GLY A 197 27.36 30.10 15.07
C GLY A 197 26.60 31.25 15.75
N LEU A 198 25.40 30.98 16.31
CA LEU A 198 24.67 31.96 17.11
C LEU A 198 25.41 32.30 18.41
N LEU A 199 25.92 31.27 19.11
CA LEU A 199 26.71 31.43 20.33
C LEU A 199 28.02 32.19 20.09
N ALA A 200 28.68 31.98 18.95
CA ALA A 200 29.88 32.71 18.56
C ALA A 200 29.62 34.20 18.24
N VAL A 201 28.41 34.56 17.78
CA VAL A 201 27.99 35.96 17.58
C VAL A 201 27.66 36.64 18.90
N GLU A 202 27.18 35.88 19.90
CA GLU A 202 26.77 36.40 21.21
C GLU A 202 27.94 36.57 22.19
N THR A 203 29.09 35.93 21.95
CA THR A 203 30.36 36.24 22.62
C THR A 203 31.18 37.23 21.78
N PRO A 204 31.10 38.56 22.02
CA PRO A 204 32.10 39.47 21.47
C PRO A 204 33.48 39.11 22.02
N PRO A 205 34.57 39.40 21.28
CA PRO A 205 35.91 39.18 21.80
C PRO A 205 36.05 40.01 23.07
N LEU A 206 36.17 39.35 24.22
CA LEU A 206 36.72 39.91 25.44
C LEU A 206 38.18 40.28 25.12
N VAL A 207 38.37 41.41 24.44
CA VAL A 207 39.65 42.09 24.36
C VAL A 207 39.96 42.47 25.80
N ALA A 208 40.92 41.73 26.34
CA ALA A 208 41.67 41.96 27.57
C ALA A 208 41.69 43.44 27.99
N ALA A 209 40.71 43.85 28.77
CA ALA A 209 40.80 45.01 29.63
C ALA A 209 41.01 44.47 31.04
N GLU A 210 42.28 44.29 31.41
CA GLU A 210 42.84 44.77 32.68
C GLU A 210 44.20 44.12 33.00
N ARG A 211 45.03 44.95 33.66
CA ARG A 211 46.36 44.75 34.28
C ARG A 211 47.57 44.98 33.37
N GLN A 212 48.56 45.77 33.75
CA GLN A 212 48.80 46.63 34.93
C GLN A 212 50.13 47.36 34.66
N GLN A 213 50.22 48.62 35.13
CA GLN A 213 51.39 49.25 35.75
C GLN A 213 52.77 49.11 35.11
N GLY A 214 53.32 50.27 34.73
CA GLY A 214 54.74 50.51 34.46
C GLY A 214 54.95 51.94 34.02
#